data_AF-A0A0F9SXK5-F1
#
_entry.id   AF-A0A0F9SXK5-F1
#
_cell.length_a   1.000
_cell.length_b   1.000
_cell.length_c   1.000
_cell.angle_alpha   90.00
_cell.angle_beta   90.00
_cell.angle_gamma   90.00
#
_symmetry.space_group_name_H-M   'P 1'
#
loop_
_entity.id
_entity.type
_entity.pdbx_description
1 polymer ?
#
loop_
_entity_poly.entity_id
_entity_poly.type
_entity_poly.pdbx_seq_one_letter_code
_entity_poly.pdbx_strand_id
1 'polypeptide(L)'
;MGTTPAILTIMDEVEARLGNISASNGYWFDPKKISRARLKAWEGYDLPAINYWGTNVENDRAAYANDERGFSLFTEMHSQTRDDPFIDIAEKMASDVITAMVRLPAATAGSSVGQDGSRTDMSGESDTKFKISADGDAVEEVTCDWSSATTGALTAAQMQTQIRALGSNKATVTVVFQRGRYVITSSTTGASSAIVITAGSTLDCSDQLRIGLANSGSESTGLASAPTVAADPNYDLNSTVKDLVYAGHDYIIGEGQQPWCGVLVRWTINYYADPFNMFTYRED
;
A
#
# COMPACT_ATOMS: atom_id res chain seq x y z
N MET A 1 19.59 2.90 7.43
CA MET A 1 18.56 2.87 6.39
C MET A 1 17.45 3.80 6.85
N GLY A 2 17.11 4.85 6.10
CA GLY A 2 16.06 5.80 6.53
C GLY A 2 14.70 5.11 6.45
N THR A 3 14.02 4.97 7.59
CA THR A 3 12.61 4.57 7.61
C THR A 3 11.82 5.61 6.81
N THR A 4 10.93 5.15 5.92
CA THR A 4 9.97 6.06 5.29
C THR A 4 9.19 6.75 6.42
N PRO A 5 9.14 8.09 6.49
CA PRO A 5 8.38 8.77 7.53
C PRO A 5 6.95 8.24 7.58
N ALA A 6 6.42 7.94 8.77
CA ALA A 6 5.08 7.36 8.96
C ALA A 6 3.99 8.13 8.20
N ILE A 7 4.10 9.45 8.11
CA ILE A 7 3.18 10.30 7.34
C ILE A 7 3.14 9.91 5.86
N LEU A 8 4.27 9.57 5.23
CA LEU A 8 4.25 9.16 3.83
C LEU A 8 3.51 7.83 3.66
N THR A 9 3.72 6.86 4.55
CA THR A 9 2.97 5.60 4.55
C THR A 9 1.47 5.83 4.71
N ILE A 10 1.07 6.73 5.63
CA ILE A 10 -0.32 7.11 5.81
C ILE A 10 -0.88 7.75 4.53
N MET A 11 -0.15 8.68 3.92
CA MET A 11 -0.59 9.35 2.69
C MET A 11 -0.67 8.41 1.48
N ASP A 12 0.19 7.38 1.42
CA ASP A 12 0.13 6.33 0.39
C ASP A 12 -1.14 5.48 0.56
N GLU A 13 -1.52 5.14 1.80
CA GLU A 13 -2.77 4.43 2.10
C GLU A 13 -4.02 5.28 1.79
N VAL A 14 -3.98 6.60 2.07
CA VAL A 14 -5.04 7.54 1.68
C VAL A 14 -5.23 7.55 0.16
N GLU A 15 -4.13 7.61 -0.61
CA GLU A 15 -4.21 7.56 -2.07
C GLU A 15 -4.83 6.25 -2.56
N ALA A 16 -4.41 5.12 -1.98
CA ALA A 16 -4.93 3.80 -2.34
C ALA A 16 -6.45 3.70 -2.12
N ARG A 17 -6.95 4.26 -1.01
CA ARG A 17 -8.39 4.30 -0.72
C ARG A 17 -9.18 5.19 -1.66
N LEU A 18 -8.68 6.41 -1.91
CA LEU A 18 -9.32 7.32 -2.85
C LEU A 18 -9.33 6.75 -4.27
N GLY A 19 -8.32 5.94 -4.63
CA GLY A 19 -8.26 5.19 -5.88
C GLY A 19 -9.37 4.15 -6.08
N ASN A 20 -10.10 3.78 -5.03
CA ASN A 20 -11.22 2.84 -5.12
C ASN A 20 -12.55 3.48 -5.51
N ILE A 21 -12.63 4.81 -5.51
CA ILE A 21 -13.86 5.52 -5.90
C ILE A 21 -14.10 5.22 -7.38
N SER A 22 -15.13 4.41 -7.64
CA SER A 22 -15.56 4.07 -8.99
C SER A 22 -17.03 3.64 -8.98
N ALA A 23 -17.76 3.97 -10.04
CA ALA A 23 -19.12 3.48 -10.27
C ALA A 23 -19.18 1.94 -10.25
N SER A 24 -18.12 1.26 -10.67
CA SER A 24 -18.01 -0.20 -10.60
C SER A 24 -18.01 -0.76 -9.17
N ASN A 25 -17.57 0.03 -8.20
CA ASN A 25 -17.57 -0.30 -6.76
C ASN A 25 -18.79 0.27 -6.02
N GLY A 26 -19.75 0.85 -6.75
CA GLY A 26 -20.99 1.41 -6.21
C GLY A 26 -20.91 2.87 -5.76
N TYR A 27 -19.84 3.59 -6.12
CA TYR A 27 -19.70 5.02 -5.88
C TYR A 27 -20.46 5.83 -6.93
N TRP A 28 -20.67 7.12 -6.68
CA TRP A 28 -21.35 8.02 -7.62
C TRP A 28 -20.45 8.48 -8.76
N PHE A 29 -19.15 8.58 -8.53
CA PHE A 29 -18.19 9.11 -9.49
C PHE A 29 -17.07 8.12 -9.84
N ASP A 30 -16.41 8.39 -10.97
CA ASP A 30 -15.16 7.76 -11.41
C ASP A 30 -14.09 8.87 -11.56
N PRO A 31 -13.33 9.20 -10.49
CA PRO A 31 -12.26 10.18 -10.56
C PRO A 31 -11.20 9.76 -11.58
N LYS A 32 -10.88 10.67 -12.52
CA LYS A 32 -9.87 10.43 -13.56
C LYS A 32 -8.46 10.68 -13.07
N LYS A 33 -8.31 11.53 -12.04
CA LYS A 33 -7.02 11.90 -11.47
C LYS A 33 -7.12 12.03 -9.95
N ILE A 34 -6.08 11.53 -9.30
CA ILE A 34 -5.84 11.68 -7.87
C ILE A 34 -4.44 12.27 -7.72
N SER A 35 -4.24 13.25 -6.85
CA SER A 35 -2.94 13.89 -6.67
C SER A 35 -2.70 14.32 -5.24
N ARG A 36 -1.46 14.14 -4.77
CA ARG A 36 -0.99 14.62 -3.47
C ARG A 36 -0.54 16.08 -3.58
N ALA A 37 -1.12 16.96 -2.75
CA ALA A 37 -0.73 18.36 -2.57
C ALA A 37 -0.56 19.14 -3.90
N ARG A 38 -1.52 18.99 -4.81
CA ARG A 38 -1.51 19.70 -6.09
C ARG A 38 -1.78 21.19 -5.87
N LEU A 39 -0.93 22.03 -6.44
CA LEU A 39 -1.08 23.49 -6.43
C LEU A 39 -1.71 24.06 -7.70
N LYS A 40 -1.61 23.33 -8.83
CA LYS A 40 -2.18 23.76 -10.11
C LYS A 40 -3.67 23.42 -10.15
N ALA A 41 -4.50 24.35 -10.63
CA ALA A 41 -5.92 24.09 -10.88
C ALA A 41 -6.14 22.86 -11.79
N TRP A 42 -7.30 22.21 -11.64
CA TRP A 42 -7.74 21.14 -12.52
C TRP A 42 -8.21 21.71 -13.86
N GLU A 43 -7.90 21.01 -14.94
CA GLU A 43 -8.44 21.34 -16.26
C GLU A 43 -9.74 20.54 -16.48
N GLY A 44 -10.66 21.02 -17.31
CA GLY A 44 -11.99 20.40 -17.43
C GLY A 44 -11.97 18.91 -17.81
N TYR A 45 -10.95 18.46 -18.56
CA TYR A 45 -10.78 17.04 -18.91
C TYR A 45 -10.22 16.17 -17.76
N ASP A 46 -9.62 16.80 -16.74
CA ASP A 46 -9.17 16.12 -15.52
C ASP A 46 -10.35 15.71 -14.62
N LEU A 47 -11.50 16.37 -14.75
CA LEU A 47 -12.66 16.18 -13.86
C LEU A 47 -13.48 14.91 -14.22
N PRO A 48 -14.01 14.16 -13.23
CA PRO A 48 -13.85 14.38 -11.78
C PRO A 48 -12.43 14.11 -11.29
N ALA A 49 -11.94 14.89 -10.32
CA ALA A 49 -10.57 14.77 -9.82
C ALA A 49 -10.51 14.95 -8.30
N ILE A 50 -9.50 14.34 -7.67
CA ILE A 50 -9.26 14.43 -6.23
C ILE A 50 -7.87 14.98 -5.95
N ASN A 51 -7.79 15.96 -5.06
CA ASN A 51 -6.56 16.47 -4.46
C ASN A 51 -6.56 16.14 -2.97
N TYR A 52 -5.43 15.75 -2.39
CA TYR A 52 -5.36 15.48 -0.95
C TYR A 52 -4.03 15.92 -0.36
N TRP A 53 -4.04 16.46 0.86
CA TRP A 53 -2.83 16.95 1.53
C TRP A 53 -2.99 16.93 3.06
N GLY A 54 -1.88 16.65 3.75
CA GLY A 54 -1.77 16.81 5.19
C GLY A 54 -1.32 18.22 5.56
N THR A 55 -1.77 18.71 6.71
CA THR A 55 -1.30 19.95 7.34
C THR A 55 -1.10 19.71 8.84
N ASN A 56 -0.31 20.57 9.49
CA ASN A 56 -0.16 20.65 10.95
C ASN A 56 0.10 19.29 11.61
N VAL A 57 1.38 18.95 11.82
CA VAL A 57 1.72 17.80 12.68
C VAL A 57 1.75 18.29 14.13
N GLU A 58 0.78 17.82 14.91
CA GLU A 58 0.72 18.04 16.35
C GLU A 58 1.40 16.86 17.05
N ASN A 59 2.21 17.15 18.06
CA ASN A 59 2.84 16.12 18.89
C ASN A 59 2.16 16.15 20.24
N ASP A 60 1.50 15.05 20.61
CA ASP A 60 0.98 14.87 21.98
C ASP A 60 1.87 13.87 22.71
N ARG A 61 2.74 14.38 23.58
CA ARG A 61 3.58 13.54 24.42
C ARG A 61 2.76 13.04 25.61
N ALA A 62 2.02 11.95 25.40
CA ALA A 62 1.43 11.22 26.50
C ALA A 62 2.53 10.65 27.43
N ALA A 63 2.27 10.65 28.74
CA ALA A 63 3.26 10.40 29.80
C ALA A 63 3.85 8.97 29.89
N TYR A 64 3.66 8.11 28.89
CA TYR A 64 3.99 6.68 28.94
C TYR A 64 4.64 6.15 27.64
N ALA A 65 5.77 6.75 27.25
CA ALA A 65 6.74 6.22 26.29
C ALA A 65 6.33 6.02 24.81
N ASN A 66 5.05 6.16 24.45
CA ASN A 66 4.61 6.16 23.05
C ASN A 66 4.50 7.61 22.54
N ASP A 67 5.18 7.93 21.44
CA ASP A 67 5.13 9.25 20.79
C ASP A 67 3.90 9.30 19.89
N GLU A 68 2.77 9.74 20.44
CA GLU A 68 1.53 9.92 19.69
C GLU A 68 1.57 11.25 18.92
N ARG A 69 1.20 11.19 17.65
CA ARG A 69 1.17 12.35 16.77
C ARG A 69 -0.16 12.43 16.04
N GLY A 70 -0.61 13.64 15.83
CA GLY A 70 -1.81 13.96 15.07
C GLY A 70 -1.48 14.79 13.85
N PHE A 71 -2.23 14.65 12.76
CA PHE A 71 -2.27 15.66 11.72
C PHE A 71 -3.63 15.79 11.06
N SER A 72 -3.88 16.96 10.46
CA SER A 72 -5.11 17.23 9.73
C SER A 72 -4.94 16.87 8.27
N LEU A 73 -5.78 15.98 7.77
CA LEU A 73 -5.85 15.62 6.35
C LEU A 73 -7.03 16.33 5.69
N PHE A 74 -6.76 16.89 4.52
CA PHE A 74 -7.76 17.49 3.66
C PHE A 74 -7.86 16.67 2.37
N THR A 75 -9.09 16.43 1.92
CA THR A 75 -9.39 15.82 0.64
C THR A 75 -10.38 16.71 -0.10
N GLU A 76 -10.02 17.11 -1.29
CA GLU A 76 -10.81 17.98 -2.14
C GLU A 76 -11.19 17.22 -3.41
N MET A 77 -12.49 17.07 -3.66
CA MET A 77 -13.00 16.43 -4.87
C MET A 77 -13.72 17.46 -5.73
N HIS A 78 -13.45 17.45 -7.04
CA HIS A 78 -13.99 18.38 -8.03
C HIS A 78 -14.76 17.63 -9.11
N SER A 79 -15.89 18.19 -9.55
CA SER A 79 -16.68 17.68 -10.68
C SER A 79 -17.36 18.81 -11.46
N GLN A 80 -17.77 18.53 -12.70
CA GLN A 80 -18.51 19.48 -13.53
C GLN A 80 -19.98 19.52 -13.10
N THR A 81 -20.54 20.73 -12.95
CA THR A 81 -21.97 20.93 -12.67
C THR A 81 -22.74 20.97 -13.99
N ARG A 82 -23.12 19.82 -14.54
CA ARG A 82 -23.88 19.84 -15.81
C ARG A 82 -25.35 19.53 -15.66
N ASP A 83 -25.71 18.56 -14.82
CA ASP A 83 -27.03 17.93 -14.93
C ASP A 83 -27.81 17.82 -13.59
N ASP A 84 -27.19 18.13 -12.43
CA ASP A 84 -27.79 18.02 -11.09
C ASP A 84 -27.61 19.32 -10.27
N PRO A 85 -28.44 19.57 -9.23
CA PRO A 85 -28.24 20.68 -8.30
C PRO A 85 -26.86 20.62 -7.61
N PHE A 86 -26.25 21.79 -7.40
CA PHE A 86 -24.92 21.91 -6.80
C PHE A 86 -24.77 21.12 -5.49
N ILE A 87 -25.72 21.30 -4.57
CA ILE A 87 -25.68 20.66 -3.24
C ILE A 87 -25.72 19.13 -3.39
N ASP A 88 -26.54 18.61 -4.29
CA ASP A 88 -26.66 17.16 -4.50
C ASP A 88 -25.37 16.54 -5.05
N ILE A 89 -24.71 17.22 -6.01
CA ILE A 89 -23.42 16.75 -6.55
C ILE A 89 -22.34 16.81 -5.46
N ALA A 90 -22.29 17.91 -4.70
CA ALA A 90 -21.31 18.09 -3.63
C ALA A 90 -21.47 17.05 -2.51
N GLU A 91 -22.71 16.74 -2.12
CA GLU A 91 -23.02 15.70 -1.13
C GLU A 91 -22.67 14.29 -1.64
N LYS A 92 -22.95 13.99 -2.91
CA LYS A 92 -22.52 12.72 -3.52
C LYS A 92 -20.99 12.59 -3.50
N MET A 93 -20.25 13.66 -3.81
CA MET A 93 -18.78 13.66 -3.74
C MET A 93 -18.28 13.51 -2.30
N ALA A 94 -18.93 14.18 -1.34
CA ALA A 94 -18.61 14.07 0.07
C ALA A 94 -18.79 12.62 0.55
N SER A 95 -19.93 12.01 0.20
CA SER A 95 -20.26 10.62 0.50
C SER A 95 -19.23 9.66 -0.09
N ASP A 96 -18.83 9.85 -1.34
CA ASP A 96 -17.83 8.99 -1.99
C ASP A 96 -16.48 9.06 -1.28
N VAL A 97 -15.98 10.27 -0.99
CA VAL A 97 -14.71 10.47 -0.26
C VAL A 97 -14.79 9.91 1.16
N ILE A 98 -15.87 10.21 1.90
CA ILE A 98 -16.06 9.71 3.26
C ILE A 98 -16.11 8.19 3.28
N THR A 99 -16.87 7.60 2.37
CA THR A 99 -16.98 6.14 2.26
C THR A 99 -15.64 5.54 1.91
N ALA A 100 -14.94 6.02 0.89
CA ALA A 100 -13.64 5.47 0.49
C ALA A 100 -12.61 5.54 1.62
N MET A 101 -12.54 6.65 2.34
CA MET A 101 -11.57 6.86 3.42
C MET A 101 -11.75 5.90 4.59
N VAL A 102 -12.98 5.49 4.89
CA VAL A 102 -13.29 4.54 5.98
C VAL A 102 -13.44 3.12 5.47
N ARG A 103 -12.98 2.79 4.28
CA ARG A 103 -13.04 1.44 3.71
C ARG A 103 -11.64 0.95 3.39
N LEU A 104 -11.45 -0.37 3.36
CA LEU A 104 -10.18 -0.99 3.00
C LEU A 104 -9.68 -0.52 1.60
N PRO A 105 -8.39 -0.63 1.28
CA PRO A 105 -7.91 -0.35 -0.06
C PRO A 105 -8.31 -1.48 -1.03
N ALA A 106 -7.95 -1.33 -2.32
CA ALA A 106 -8.16 -2.35 -3.34
C ALA A 106 -7.59 -3.71 -2.90
N ALA A 107 -8.09 -4.79 -3.53
CA ALA A 107 -7.47 -6.10 -3.33
C ALA A 107 -6.00 -6.05 -3.69
N THR A 108 -5.16 -6.35 -2.71
CA THR A 108 -3.73 -6.50 -2.90
C THR A 108 -3.41 -7.98 -3.04
N ALA A 109 -2.29 -8.27 -3.70
CA ALA A 109 -1.71 -9.59 -3.71
C ALA A 109 -0.99 -9.85 -2.38
N GLY A 110 -1.04 -11.09 -1.91
CA GLY A 110 -0.19 -11.55 -0.83
C GLY A 110 1.27 -11.60 -1.26
N SER A 111 2.19 -11.50 -0.30
CA SER A 111 3.61 -11.42 -0.59
C SER A 111 4.48 -12.04 0.50
N SER A 112 5.69 -12.44 0.10
CA SER A 112 6.81 -12.74 1.00
C SER A 112 7.92 -11.75 0.72
N VAL A 113 8.30 -10.99 1.74
CA VAL A 113 9.35 -9.98 1.68
C VAL A 113 10.54 -10.46 2.50
N GLY A 114 11.72 -10.52 1.87
CA GLY A 114 12.96 -10.86 2.54
C GLY A 114 13.45 -9.76 3.50
N GLN A 115 14.36 -10.13 4.39
CA GLN A 115 14.96 -9.20 5.34
C GLN A 115 16.04 -8.31 4.68
N ASP A 116 16.36 -7.17 5.29
CA ASP A 116 17.55 -6.40 4.94
C ASP A 116 18.81 -7.27 4.97
N GLY A 117 19.73 -7.02 4.04
CA GLY A 117 20.96 -7.78 3.91
C GLY A 117 20.81 -9.10 3.17
N SER A 118 19.70 -9.30 2.44
CA SER A 118 19.58 -10.36 1.45
C SER A 118 20.80 -10.36 0.53
N ARG A 119 21.39 -11.55 0.33
CA ARG A 119 22.56 -11.70 -0.53
C ARG A 119 22.21 -11.35 -1.97
N THR A 120 23.02 -10.50 -2.61
CA THR A 120 22.78 -10.07 -4.00
C THR A 120 23.46 -10.94 -5.04
N ASP A 121 24.57 -11.57 -4.70
CA ASP A 121 25.31 -12.45 -5.60
C ASP A 121 25.26 -13.88 -5.07
N MET A 122 24.49 -14.73 -5.74
CA MET A 122 24.31 -16.15 -5.43
C MET A 122 25.20 -17.04 -6.32
N SER A 123 25.97 -16.49 -7.25
CA SER A 123 26.65 -17.26 -8.30
C SER A 123 27.72 -18.24 -7.81
N GLY A 124 28.23 -18.05 -6.59
CA GLY A 124 29.16 -18.96 -5.92
C GLY A 124 28.52 -19.89 -4.89
N GLU A 125 27.20 -19.81 -4.67
CA GLU A 125 26.54 -20.56 -3.60
C GLU A 125 26.25 -22.01 -4.01
N SER A 126 26.52 -22.94 -3.08
CA SER A 126 26.14 -24.35 -3.23
C SER A 126 24.68 -24.61 -2.90
N ASP A 127 24.09 -23.77 -2.03
CA ASP A 127 22.70 -23.87 -1.63
C ASP A 127 21.81 -23.31 -2.74
N THR A 128 20.89 -24.13 -3.25
CA THR A 128 20.14 -23.85 -4.50
C THR A 128 18.63 -23.99 -4.35
N LYS A 129 18.13 -24.33 -3.17
CA LYS A 129 16.73 -24.74 -3.01
C LYS A 129 16.00 -23.97 -1.93
N PHE A 130 14.71 -23.75 -2.15
CA PHE A 130 13.76 -23.35 -1.12
C PHE A 130 12.40 -23.95 -1.48
N LYS A 131 11.42 -23.86 -0.58
CA LYS A 131 10.05 -24.30 -0.85
C LYS A 131 9.08 -23.13 -0.87
N ILE A 132 8.06 -23.22 -1.72
CA ILE A 132 7.04 -22.19 -1.88
C ILE A 132 5.64 -22.80 -1.97
N SER A 133 4.68 -22.15 -1.32
CA SER A 133 3.24 -22.29 -1.57
C SER A 133 2.68 -20.93 -1.98
N ALA A 134 1.81 -20.92 -2.98
CA ALA A 134 1.11 -19.75 -3.48
C ALA A 134 -0.41 -19.96 -3.34
N ASP A 135 -1.06 -19.03 -2.63
CA ASP A 135 -2.51 -18.98 -2.43
C ASP A 135 -3.09 -20.28 -1.83
N GLY A 136 -2.35 -20.87 -0.88
CA GLY A 136 -2.75 -22.10 -0.18
C GLY A 136 -2.60 -23.38 -1.01
N ASP A 137 -1.91 -23.33 -2.15
CA ASP A 137 -1.60 -24.51 -2.95
C ASP A 137 -0.55 -25.41 -2.28
N ALA A 138 -0.24 -26.54 -2.91
CA ALA A 138 0.77 -27.47 -2.42
C ALA A 138 2.14 -26.78 -2.30
N VAL A 139 2.81 -27.03 -1.17
CA VAL A 139 4.21 -26.62 -0.97
C VAL A 139 5.10 -27.42 -1.90
N GLU A 140 5.81 -26.73 -2.79
CA GLU A 140 6.68 -27.33 -3.81
C GLU A 140 8.12 -26.80 -3.69
N GLU A 141 9.09 -27.63 -4.06
CA GLU A 141 10.51 -27.27 -4.02
C GLU A 141 10.91 -26.53 -5.29
N VAL A 142 11.48 -25.34 -5.12
CA VAL A 142 12.13 -24.57 -6.17
C VAL A 142 13.61 -24.91 -6.16
N THR A 143 14.18 -25.24 -7.31
CA THR A 143 15.63 -25.40 -7.49
C THR A 143 16.14 -24.33 -8.43
N CYS A 144 17.05 -23.50 -7.96
CA CYS A 144 17.62 -22.41 -8.73
C CYS A 144 19.00 -22.75 -9.28
N ASP A 145 19.24 -22.34 -10.53
CA ASP A 145 20.58 -22.31 -11.12
C ASP A 145 21.18 -20.91 -10.92
N TRP A 146 22.22 -20.79 -10.10
CA TRP A 146 22.84 -19.51 -9.78
C TRP A 146 23.92 -19.05 -10.75
N SER A 147 24.22 -19.80 -11.81
CA SER A 147 25.33 -19.53 -12.73
C SER A 147 25.40 -18.09 -13.27
N SER A 148 24.26 -17.40 -13.36
CA SER A 148 24.14 -16.00 -13.82
C SER A 148 23.65 -15.02 -12.74
N ALA A 149 23.44 -15.47 -11.51
CA ALA A 149 22.82 -14.71 -10.43
C ALA A 149 23.83 -13.81 -9.68
N THR A 150 24.51 -12.91 -10.41
CA THR A 150 25.59 -12.05 -9.87
C THR A 150 25.11 -10.73 -9.27
N THR A 151 23.82 -10.42 -9.39
CA THR A 151 23.20 -9.22 -8.82
C THR A 151 21.83 -9.54 -8.23
N GLY A 152 21.32 -8.70 -7.34
CA GLY A 152 20.02 -8.91 -6.72
C GLY A 152 18.90 -9.03 -7.76
N ALA A 153 18.95 -8.20 -8.82
CA ALA A 153 17.98 -8.24 -9.92
C ALA A 153 18.08 -9.55 -10.74
N LEU A 154 19.29 -10.03 -11.04
CA LEU A 154 19.49 -11.30 -11.76
C LEU A 154 19.08 -12.50 -10.91
N THR A 155 19.38 -12.47 -9.61
CA THR A 155 18.91 -13.49 -8.66
C THR A 155 17.39 -13.51 -8.56
N ALA A 156 16.74 -12.35 -8.47
CA ALA A 156 15.28 -12.25 -8.47
C ALA A 156 14.66 -12.79 -9.78
N ALA A 157 15.23 -12.44 -10.93
CA ALA A 157 14.80 -12.96 -12.22
C ALA A 157 14.92 -14.49 -12.30
N GLN A 158 15.99 -15.05 -11.72
CA GLN A 158 16.18 -16.49 -11.65
C GLN A 158 15.17 -17.16 -10.71
N MET A 159 14.97 -16.63 -9.51
CA MET A 159 13.93 -17.11 -8.58
C MET A 159 12.56 -17.10 -9.26
N GLN A 160 12.19 -16.01 -9.92
CA GLN A 160 10.92 -15.88 -10.64
C GLN A 160 10.78 -16.95 -11.72
N THR A 161 11.82 -17.17 -12.52
CA THR A 161 11.80 -18.16 -13.61
C THR A 161 11.54 -19.57 -13.06
N GLN A 162 12.22 -19.94 -11.97
CA GLN A 162 12.12 -21.29 -11.40
C GLN A 162 10.81 -21.48 -10.62
N ILE A 163 10.32 -20.46 -9.93
CA ILE A 163 8.98 -20.49 -9.30
C ILE A 163 7.91 -20.69 -10.38
N ARG A 164 7.95 -19.92 -11.47
CA ARG A 164 6.94 -20.01 -12.53
C ARG A 164 6.96 -21.34 -13.28
N ALA A 165 8.12 -22.00 -13.35
CA ALA A 165 8.26 -23.32 -13.95
C ALA A 165 7.46 -24.41 -13.22
N LEU A 166 7.10 -24.21 -11.94
CA LEU A 166 6.22 -25.11 -11.18
C LEU A 166 4.76 -25.07 -11.68
N GLY A 167 4.36 -24.01 -12.39
CA GLY A 167 3.01 -23.87 -12.94
C GLY A 167 1.96 -23.52 -11.88
N SER A 168 0.69 -23.87 -12.12
CA SER A 168 -0.44 -23.61 -11.21
C SER A 168 -0.50 -22.14 -10.73
N ASN A 169 -0.79 -21.88 -9.45
CA ASN A 169 -0.84 -20.54 -8.87
C ASN A 169 0.52 -19.81 -8.91
N LYS A 170 1.61 -20.54 -9.16
CA LYS A 170 2.98 -20.05 -9.22
C LYS A 170 3.37 -19.54 -10.61
N ALA A 171 2.61 -19.88 -11.66
CA ALA A 171 2.92 -19.60 -13.07
C ALA A 171 3.12 -18.12 -13.41
N THR A 172 2.54 -17.22 -12.61
CA THR A 172 2.55 -15.77 -12.84
C THR A 172 3.08 -14.99 -11.62
N VAL A 173 3.57 -15.67 -10.59
CA VAL A 173 4.23 -15.04 -9.42
C VAL A 173 5.34 -14.11 -9.87
N THR A 174 5.47 -12.95 -9.24
CA THR A 174 6.55 -12.00 -9.56
C THR A 174 7.61 -12.01 -8.46
N VAL A 175 8.86 -11.79 -8.83
CA VAL A 175 9.96 -11.59 -7.87
C VAL A 175 10.76 -10.37 -8.30
N VAL A 176 10.93 -9.42 -7.38
CA VAL A 176 11.70 -8.19 -7.60
C VAL A 176 12.72 -8.03 -6.48
N PHE A 177 13.93 -7.58 -6.82
CA PHE A 177 14.88 -7.09 -5.83
C PHE A 177 14.77 -5.58 -5.70
N GLN A 178 14.31 -5.10 -4.55
CA GLN A 178 14.14 -3.68 -4.29
C GLN A 178 14.50 -3.34 -2.86
N ARG A 179 15.12 -2.17 -2.66
CA ARG A 179 15.53 -1.67 -1.33
C ARG A 179 16.38 -2.68 -0.53
N GLY A 180 17.19 -3.49 -1.22
CA GLY A 180 18.09 -4.47 -0.59
C GLY A 180 17.44 -5.81 -0.20
N ARG A 181 16.24 -6.10 -0.72
CA ARG A 181 15.41 -7.26 -0.33
C ARG A 181 14.75 -7.90 -1.55
N TYR A 182 14.46 -9.20 -1.46
CA TYR A 182 13.59 -9.90 -2.41
C TYR A 182 12.12 -9.73 -2.01
N VAL A 183 11.28 -9.35 -2.97
CA VAL A 183 9.82 -9.27 -2.81
C VAL A 183 9.19 -10.24 -3.78
N ILE A 184 8.57 -11.29 -3.24
CA ILE A 184 7.88 -12.34 -3.99
C ILE A 184 6.38 -12.08 -3.82
N THR A 185 5.68 -11.85 -4.93
CA THR A 185 4.27 -11.42 -4.90
C THR A 185 3.40 -12.44 -5.62
N SER A 186 2.29 -12.81 -4.99
CA SER A 186 1.26 -13.68 -5.57
C SER A 186 0.70 -13.09 -6.85
N SER A 187 0.22 -13.97 -7.72
CA SER A 187 -0.45 -13.59 -8.96
C SER A 187 -1.92 -13.24 -8.78
N THR A 188 -2.52 -13.69 -7.67
CA THR A 188 -3.91 -13.37 -7.32
C THR A 188 -3.94 -12.21 -6.35
N THR A 189 -5.12 -11.63 -6.16
CA THR A 189 -5.39 -10.65 -5.11
C THR A 189 -6.52 -11.19 -4.23
N GLY A 190 -6.72 -10.61 -3.05
CA GLY A 190 -7.76 -11.07 -2.12
C GLY A 190 -7.20 -11.64 -0.83
N ALA A 191 -8.07 -11.86 0.15
CA ALA A 191 -7.70 -12.42 1.46
C ALA A 191 -7.13 -13.85 1.37
N SER A 192 -7.42 -14.59 0.30
CA SER A 192 -6.84 -15.90 0.03
C SER A 192 -5.49 -15.84 -0.70
N SER A 193 -5.08 -14.67 -1.16
CA SER A 193 -3.81 -14.49 -1.83
C SER A 193 -2.67 -14.51 -0.80
N ALA A 194 -1.65 -15.34 -1.02
CA ALA A 194 -0.54 -15.48 -0.09
C ALA A 194 0.69 -16.06 -0.78
N ILE A 195 1.88 -15.68 -0.32
CA ILE A 195 3.12 -16.40 -0.61
C ILE A 195 3.70 -16.87 0.72
N VAL A 196 3.96 -18.17 0.81
CA VAL A 196 4.61 -18.79 1.97
C VAL A 196 5.90 -19.44 1.51
N ILE A 197 7.01 -19.09 2.15
CA ILE A 197 8.35 -19.61 1.90
C ILE A 197 8.81 -20.44 3.09
N THR A 198 9.27 -21.65 2.79
CA THR A 198 9.85 -22.55 3.80
C THR A 198 11.20 -23.09 3.31
N ALA A 199 11.98 -23.65 4.23
CA ALA A 199 13.30 -24.18 3.92
C ALA A 199 13.24 -25.29 2.85
N GLY A 200 14.22 -25.28 1.94
CA GLY A 200 14.51 -26.38 1.02
C GLY A 200 14.71 -27.69 1.78
N SER A 201 14.41 -28.83 1.15
CA SER A 201 14.63 -30.14 1.80
C SER A 201 16.11 -30.46 2.00
N THR A 202 16.94 -29.96 1.09
CA THR A 202 18.41 -29.98 1.10
C THR A 202 18.90 -28.69 0.44
N LEU A 203 20.17 -28.33 0.65
CA LEU A 203 20.79 -27.18 -0.03
C LEU A 203 19.92 -25.91 0.10
N ASP A 204 19.42 -25.67 1.31
CA ASP A 204 18.46 -24.60 1.57
C ASP A 204 19.14 -23.24 1.44
N CYS A 205 18.67 -22.42 0.51
CA CYS A 205 19.20 -21.07 0.28
C CYS A 205 18.34 -19.96 0.90
N SER A 206 17.29 -20.35 1.65
CA SER A 206 16.33 -19.40 2.21
C SER A 206 16.97 -18.45 3.24
N ASP A 207 18.02 -18.89 3.94
CA ASP A 207 18.81 -18.11 4.89
C ASP A 207 19.71 -17.07 4.21
N GLN A 208 20.39 -17.42 3.11
CA GLN A 208 21.24 -16.49 2.37
C GLN A 208 20.41 -15.43 1.63
N LEU A 209 19.26 -15.84 1.09
CA LEU A 209 18.28 -14.92 0.51
C LEU A 209 17.52 -14.12 1.58
N ARG A 210 17.54 -14.56 2.84
CA ARG A 210 16.78 -14.02 3.98
C ARG A 210 15.28 -13.95 3.72
N ILE A 211 14.71 -15.01 3.15
CA ILE A 211 13.29 -15.11 2.79
C ILE A 211 12.54 -16.11 3.68
N GLY A 212 11.23 -15.90 3.83
CA GLY A 212 10.38 -16.68 4.71
C GLY A 212 10.53 -16.31 6.19
N LEU A 213 9.51 -16.65 6.98
CA LEU A 213 9.42 -16.28 8.40
C LEU A 213 10.60 -16.82 9.23
N ALA A 214 11.10 -18.01 8.92
CA ALA A 214 12.22 -18.63 9.62
C ALA A 214 13.53 -17.82 9.51
N ASN A 215 13.69 -17.05 8.43
CA ASN A 215 14.88 -16.24 8.17
C ASN A 215 14.61 -14.74 8.38
N SER A 216 13.69 -14.42 9.30
CA SER A 216 13.28 -13.05 9.63
C SER A 216 12.71 -12.24 8.45
N GLY A 217 12.28 -12.93 7.38
CA GLY A 217 11.40 -12.34 6.38
C GLY A 217 9.99 -12.12 6.95
N SER A 218 9.15 -11.45 6.17
CA SER A 218 7.75 -11.23 6.50
C SER A 218 6.85 -11.77 5.40
N GLU A 219 5.74 -12.40 5.79
CA GLU A 219 4.72 -12.91 4.87
C GLU A 219 3.40 -12.23 5.20
N SER A 220 2.70 -11.77 4.16
CA SER A 220 1.41 -11.10 4.29
C SER A 220 0.41 -11.71 3.33
N THR A 221 -0.84 -11.87 3.79
CA THR A 221 -1.96 -12.16 2.90
C THR A 221 -2.30 -10.92 2.09
N GLY A 222 -2.92 -11.12 0.93
CA GLY A 222 -3.55 -10.06 0.18
C GLY A 222 -4.73 -9.47 0.93
N LEU A 223 -5.13 -8.27 0.57
CA LEU A 223 -6.38 -7.66 1.03
C LEU A 223 -7.52 -8.11 0.13
N ALA A 224 -8.72 -8.27 0.69
CA ALA A 224 -9.93 -8.62 -0.05
C ALA A 224 -10.23 -7.60 -1.17
N SER A 225 -11.15 -7.96 -2.10
CA SER A 225 -11.69 -7.09 -3.17
C SER A 225 -11.74 -5.62 -2.78
N ALA A 226 -11.50 -4.71 -3.73
CA ALA A 226 -11.76 -3.28 -3.50
C ALA A 226 -13.15 -3.15 -2.86
N PRO A 227 -13.26 -2.55 -1.67
CA PRO A 227 -14.50 -2.58 -0.94
C PRO A 227 -15.55 -1.84 -1.72
N THR A 228 -16.70 -2.49 -1.85
CA THR A 228 -17.91 -1.80 -2.26
C THR A 228 -18.34 -0.85 -1.15
N VAL A 229 -19.22 0.09 -1.48
CA VAL A 229 -19.83 0.98 -0.48
C VAL A 229 -20.48 0.23 0.70
N ALA A 230 -20.84 -1.04 0.51
CA ALA A 230 -21.46 -1.93 1.49
C ALA A 230 -20.47 -2.69 2.40
N ALA A 231 -19.16 -2.60 2.17
CA ALA A 231 -18.17 -3.28 3.02
C ALA A 231 -18.10 -2.68 4.44
N ASP A 232 -17.54 -3.41 5.40
CA ASP A 232 -17.38 -2.90 6.77
C ASP A 232 -16.38 -1.73 6.84
N PRO A 233 -16.59 -0.77 7.76
CA PRO A 233 -15.65 0.34 7.92
C PRO A 233 -14.32 -0.10 8.55
N ASN A 234 -13.23 0.50 8.09
CA ASN A 234 -11.88 0.40 8.63
C ASN A 234 -11.36 1.81 8.98
N TYR A 235 -11.37 2.15 10.26
CA TYR A 235 -10.98 3.46 10.78
C TYR A 235 -9.48 3.55 11.17
N ASP A 236 -8.72 2.47 11.08
CA ASP A 236 -7.32 2.41 11.54
C ASP A 236 -6.30 2.40 10.38
N LEU A 237 -6.75 2.65 9.14
CA LEU A 237 -5.92 2.65 7.93
C LEU A 237 -5.04 1.40 7.81
N ASN A 238 -5.62 0.20 7.95
CA ASN A 238 -4.89 -1.07 8.04
C ASN A 238 -3.88 -1.10 9.21
N SER A 239 -4.31 -0.59 10.35
CA SER A 239 -3.48 -0.40 11.56
C SER A 239 -2.26 0.52 11.37
N THR A 240 -2.22 1.31 10.30
CA THR A 240 -1.20 2.35 10.08
C THR A 240 -1.43 3.54 11.03
N VAL A 241 -2.68 3.76 11.45
CA VAL A 241 -3.07 4.85 12.35
C VAL A 241 -3.81 4.30 13.55
N LYS A 242 -3.78 5.05 14.65
CA LYS A 242 -4.57 4.77 15.85
C LYS A 242 -6.04 5.11 15.62
N ASP A 243 -6.29 6.25 14.99
CA ASP A 243 -7.65 6.76 14.75
C ASP A 243 -7.72 7.66 13.50
N LEU A 244 -8.84 7.54 12.79
CA LEU A 244 -9.22 8.36 11.63
C LEU A 244 -10.58 9.00 11.94
N VAL A 245 -10.55 10.27 12.34
CA VAL A 245 -11.74 11.00 12.79
C VAL A 245 -12.22 11.93 11.69
N TYR A 246 -13.46 11.74 11.25
CA TYR A 246 -14.11 12.67 10.33
C TYR A 246 -14.41 14.00 11.03
N ALA A 247 -13.89 15.11 10.50
CA ALA A 247 -13.98 16.44 11.10
C ALA A 247 -15.01 17.36 10.41
N GLY A 248 -15.66 16.90 9.33
CA GLY A 248 -16.66 17.67 8.58
C GLY A 248 -16.26 17.89 7.12
N HIS A 249 -17.17 18.49 6.34
CA HIS A 249 -16.89 18.90 4.97
C HIS A 249 -17.52 20.27 4.67
N ASP A 250 -16.95 20.98 3.69
CA ASP A 250 -17.48 22.25 3.17
C ASP A 250 -17.67 22.14 1.65
N TYR A 251 -18.64 22.87 1.10
CA TYR A 251 -18.86 22.95 -0.35
C TYR A 251 -18.04 24.07 -0.97
N ILE A 252 -17.48 23.80 -2.15
CA ILE A 252 -16.68 24.75 -2.92
C ILE A 252 -17.32 24.92 -4.30
N ILE A 253 -17.36 26.16 -4.78
CA ILE A 253 -17.78 26.48 -6.14
C ILE A 253 -16.65 27.22 -6.85
N GLY A 254 -16.34 26.79 -8.06
CA GLY A 254 -15.42 27.50 -8.94
C GLY A 254 -16.10 28.68 -9.63
N GLU A 255 -15.55 29.87 -9.46
CA GLU A 255 -15.95 31.05 -10.25
C GLU A 255 -15.25 31.02 -11.63
N GLY A 256 -15.99 31.16 -12.74
CA GLY A 256 -15.41 31.23 -14.09
C GLY A 256 -16.31 30.71 -15.22
N GLN A 257 -15.76 30.68 -16.45
CA GLN A 257 -16.50 30.25 -17.66
C GLN A 257 -16.82 28.74 -17.71
N GLN A 258 -16.22 27.94 -16.81
CA GLN A 258 -16.51 26.53 -16.64
C GLN A 258 -16.78 26.28 -15.15
N PRO A 259 -18.03 26.51 -14.69
CA PRO A 259 -18.37 26.30 -13.28
C PRO A 259 -18.11 24.83 -12.94
N TRP A 260 -17.34 24.63 -11.89
CA TRP A 260 -17.14 23.34 -11.26
C TRP A 260 -17.67 23.42 -9.84
N CYS A 261 -18.09 22.27 -9.32
CA CYS A 261 -18.43 22.09 -7.92
C CYS A 261 -17.37 21.22 -7.28
N GLY A 262 -17.15 21.45 -6.00
CA GLY A 262 -16.26 20.63 -5.21
C GLY A 262 -16.73 20.49 -3.78
N VAL A 263 -16.08 19.57 -3.09
CA VAL A 263 -16.21 19.39 -1.66
C VAL A 263 -14.82 19.32 -1.04
N LEU A 264 -14.66 19.96 0.12
CA LEU A 264 -13.48 19.83 0.96
C LEU A 264 -13.84 19.00 2.18
N VAL A 265 -13.36 17.77 2.26
CA VAL A 265 -13.52 16.85 3.38
C VAL A 265 -12.31 16.96 4.30
N ARG A 266 -12.56 17.02 5.62
CA ARG A 266 -11.53 17.16 6.65
C ARG A 266 -11.49 15.93 7.56
N TRP A 267 -10.28 15.50 7.90
CA TRP A 267 -10.03 14.41 8.84
C TRP A 267 -8.95 14.81 9.85
N THR A 268 -9.05 14.25 11.04
CA THR A 268 -7.96 14.20 12.01
C THR A 268 -7.42 12.78 12.05
N ILE A 269 -6.12 12.62 11.82
CA ILE A 269 -5.42 11.33 11.85
C ILE A 269 -4.48 11.31 13.04
N ASN A 270 -4.66 10.34 13.93
CA ASN A 270 -3.76 10.09 15.06
C ASN A 270 -2.97 8.81 14.83
N TYR A 271 -1.66 8.82 15.02
CA TYR A 271 -0.79 7.67 14.78
C TYR A 271 0.35 7.61 15.79
N TYR A 272 0.93 6.43 15.94
CA TYR A 272 2.14 6.25 16.73
C TYR A 272 3.36 6.50 15.86
N ALA A 273 4.24 7.41 16.28
CA ALA A 273 5.59 7.47 15.77
C ALA A 273 6.47 6.50 16.56
N ASP A 274 7.42 5.85 15.88
CA ASP A 274 8.44 5.09 16.59
C ASP A 274 9.08 5.99 17.64
N PRO A 275 9.16 5.56 18.91
CA PRO A 275 9.85 6.33 19.92
C PRO A 275 11.26 6.55 19.41
N PHE A 276 11.64 7.82 19.20
CA PHE A 276 13.01 8.16 18.82
C PHE A 276 13.94 7.39 19.76
N ASN A 277 14.74 6.48 19.21
CA ASN A 277 15.74 5.77 19.99
C ASN A 277 16.87 6.75 20.33
N MET A 278 16.61 7.64 21.30
CA MET A 278 17.56 8.65 21.78
C MET A 278 18.84 8.01 22.33
N PHE A 279 18.85 6.70 22.60
CA PHE A 279 20.03 5.96 23.04
C PHE A 279 21.03 5.62 21.92
N THR A 280 20.72 5.94 20.65
CA THR A 280 21.66 5.74 19.53
C THR A 280 22.41 7.01 19.09
N TYR A 281 22.27 8.12 19.82
CA TYR A 281 23.16 9.27 19.60
C TYR A 281 24.56 8.93 20.14
N ARG A 282 25.42 8.39 19.26
CA ARG A 282 26.86 8.44 19.50
C ARG A 282 27.31 9.85 19.18
N GLU A 283 27.82 10.54 20.20
CA GLU A 283 28.65 11.73 20.00
C GLU A 283 29.93 11.25 19.31
N ASP A 284 29.93 11.28 17.98
CA ASP A 284 31.15 11.17 17.17
C ASP A 284 31.78 12.56 17.00
#